data_AF-V5HSS3-F1
#
_entry.id   AF-V5HSS3-F1
#
_cell.length_a   1.000
_cell.length_b   1.000
_cell.length_c   1.000
_cell.angle_alpha   90.00
_cell.angle_beta   90.00
_cell.angle_gamma   90.00
#
_symmetry.space_group_name_H-M   'P 1'
#
loop_
_entity.id
_entity.type
_entity.pdbx_description
1 polymer ?
#
loop_
_entity_poly.entity_id
_entity_poly.type
_entity_poly.pdbx_seq_one_letter_code
_entity_poly.pdbx_strand_id
1 'polypeptide(L)'
;TWEFQFNSSLRRIHRHAERWLQTQIFFPLKLRTSNIAQVDKEMLSKLDTLERNGTLVDPFKALEYVEENARGIPQPRPDVLCLVTQTPLTVYKGGFGIYHPLCKILVPLILTYNSTNVQETGKNLGFLIRNTLIIDNYKTWYELPEEKKKERFEKCIAQKLI
;
A
#
# COMPACT_ATOMS: atom_id res chain seq x y z
N THR A 1 -3.16 21.80 4.24
CA THR A 1 -4.17 20.87 3.68
C THR A 1 -3.96 19.47 4.26
N TRP A 2 -4.83 18.50 3.99
CA TRP A 2 -4.67 17.14 4.53
C TRP A 2 -3.43 16.43 3.93
N GLU A 3 -3.06 16.75 2.70
CA GLU A 3 -1.86 16.22 2.03
C GLU A 3 -0.59 16.62 2.78
N PHE A 4 -0.51 17.87 3.26
CA PHE A 4 0.61 18.33 4.08
C PHE A 4 0.69 17.57 5.42
N GLN A 5 -0.46 17.32 6.06
CA GLN A 5 -0.52 16.52 7.28
C GLN A 5 -0.11 15.06 7.04
N PHE A 6 -0.53 14.48 5.92
CA PHE A 6 -0.10 13.15 5.50
C PHE A 6 1.41 13.09 5.30
N ASN A 7 1.97 14.00 4.49
CA ASN A 7 3.40 14.04 4.19
C ASN A 7 4.25 14.19 5.46
N SER A 8 3.86 15.09 6.38
CA SER A 8 4.55 15.26 7.67
C SER A 8 4.39 14.05 8.61
N SER A 9 3.31 13.27 8.44
CA SER A 9 3.04 12.05 9.22
C SER A 9 3.65 10.78 8.63
N LEU A 10 4.13 10.80 7.38
CA LEU A 10 4.47 9.60 6.62
C LEU A 10 5.51 8.70 7.31
N ARG A 11 6.55 9.30 7.91
CA ARG A 11 7.55 8.55 8.68
C ARG A 11 6.93 7.79 9.86
N ARG A 12 5.93 8.38 10.53
CA ARG A 12 5.20 7.73 11.63
C ARG A 12 4.32 6.61 11.09
N ILE A 13 3.59 6.86 10.00
CA ILE A 13 2.76 5.86 9.32
C ILE A 13 3.59 4.64 8.96
N HIS A 14 4.74 4.83 8.29
CA HIS A 14 5.66 3.75 7.94
C HIS A 14 6.13 2.99 9.18
N ARG A 15 6.61 3.68 10.22
CA ARG A 15 7.07 3.03 11.46
C ARG A 15 5.97 2.16 12.10
N HIS A 16 4.73 2.62 12.10
CA HIS A 16 3.60 1.85 12.64
C HIS A 16 3.29 0.64 11.75
N ALA A 17 3.28 0.81 10.42
CA ALA A 17 3.10 -0.28 9.47
C ALA A 17 4.21 -1.34 9.59
N GLU A 18 5.48 -0.95 9.64
CA GLU A 18 6.63 -1.83 9.81
C GLU A 18 6.55 -2.65 11.10
N ARG A 19 6.24 -1.99 12.23
CA ARG A 19 6.06 -2.67 13.52
C ARG A 19 4.91 -3.66 13.47
N TRP A 20 3.77 -3.24 12.93
CA TRP A 20 2.62 -4.13 12.80
C TRP A 20 2.97 -5.33 11.92
N LEU A 21 3.54 -5.12 10.73
CA LEU A 21 4.00 -6.17 9.82
C LEU A 21 4.94 -7.14 10.52
N GLN A 22 5.94 -6.65 11.25
CA GLN A 22 6.88 -7.50 11.98
C GLN A 22 6.17 -8.46 12.94
N THR A 23 5.10 -8.03 13.62
CA THR A 23 4.30 -8.93 14.49
C THR A 23 3.43 -9.92 13.72
N GLN A 24 3.08 -9.60 12.47
CA GLN A 24 2.18 -10.42 11.66
C GLN A 24 2.92 -11.39 10.74
N ILE A 25 4.18 -11.12 10.40
CA ILE A 25 4.94 -11.98 9.49
C ILE A 25 6.28 -12.43 10.09
N PHE A 26 6.57 -12.06 11.34
CA PHE A 26 7.81 -12.45 12.02
C PHE A 26 9.07 -12.20 11.19
N PHE A 27 9.06 -11.11 10.42
CA PHE A 27 10.14 -10.71 9.54
C PHE A 27 10.16 -9.19 9.46
N PRO A 28 11.33 -8.54 9.67
CA PRO A 28 11.42 -7.09 9.60
C PRO A 28 11.37 -6.63 8.13
N LEU A 29 10.35 -5.84 7.80
CA LEU A 29 10.29 -5.12 6.51
C LEU A 29 10.53 -3.63 6.72
N LYS A 30 11.24 -3.00 5.79
CA LYS A 30 11.38 -1.54 5.70
C LYS A 30 10.48 -0.93 4.64
N LEU A 31 9.80 0.16 4.99
CA LEU A 31 9.01 0.97 4.07
C LEU A 31 9.71 2.29 3.81
N ARG A 32 9.99 2.56 2.53
CA ARG A 32 10.59 3.82 2.07
C ARG A 32 9.71 4.46 1.01
N THR A 33 9.58 5.76 1.09
CA THR A 33 8.87 6.55 0.08
C THR A 33 9.81 6.77 -1.09
N SER A 34 9.38 6.39 -2.29
CA SER A 34 10.11 6.70 -3.53
C SER A 34 9.75 8.11 -4.01
N ASN A 35 8.46 8.35 -4.26
CA ASN A 35 7.92 9.64 -4.69
C ASN A 35 6.53 9.86 -4.11
N ILE A 36 6.12 11.13 -4.00
CA ILE A 36 4.75 11.54 -3.69
C ILE A 36 4.36 12.58 -4.74
N ALA A 37 3.28 12.31 -5.46
CA ALA A 37 2.72 13.23 -6.44
C ALA A 37 1.23 13.41 -6.17
N GLN A 38 0.70 14.57 -6.53
CA GLN A 38 -0.74 14.73 -6.65
C GLN A 38 -1.23 13.93 -7.86
N VAL A 39 -2.46 13.43 -7.76
CA VAL A 39 -3.13 12.78 -8.87
C VAL A 39 -3.30 13.79 -10.01
N ASP A 40 -2.97 13.40 -11.23
CA ASP A 40 -3.14 14.27 -12.39
C ASP A 40 -4.62 14.45 -12.76
N LYS A 41 -4.90 15.37 -13.68
CA LYS A 41 -6.27 15.69 -14.11
C LYS A 41 -6.98 14.52 -14.76
N GLU A 42 -6.26 13.65 -15.46
CA GLU A 42 -6.84 12.50 -16.15
C GLU A 42 -7.33 11.47 -15.14
N MET A 43 -6.47 11.08 -14.20
CA MET A 43 -6.82 10.12 -13.16
C MET A 43 -7.87 10.69 -12.20
N LEU A 44 -7.83 11.99 -11.87
CA LEU A 44 -8.92 12.65 -11.14
C LEU A 44 -10.25 12.53 -11.88
N SER A 45 -10.27 12.85 -13.18
CA SER A 45 -11.48 12.73 -14.00
C SER A 45 -12.00 11.29 -14.05
N LYS A 46 -11.12 10.29 -14.21
CA LYS A 46 -11.49 8.87 -14.20
C LYS A 46 -12.12 8.49 -12.85
N LEU A 47 -11.49 8.88 -11.74
CA LEU A 47 -12.03 8.62 -10.40
C LEU A 47 -13.37 9.32 -10.13
N ASP A 48 -13.58 10.52 -10.68
CA ASP A 48 -14.84 11.25 -10.56
C ASP A 48 -15.97 10.65 -11.42
N THR A 49 -15.64 10.00 -12.53
CA THR A 49 -16.63 9.30 -13.40
C THR A 49 -17.14 7.98 -12.84
N LEU A 50 -16.47 7.40 -11.84
CA LEU A 50 -16.94 6.16 -11.23
C LEU A 50 -18.29 6.41 -10.56
N GLU A 51 -19.34 5.76 -11.08
CA GLU A 51 -20.73 5.92 -10.63
C GLU A 51 -20.83 5.88 -9.10
N ARG A 52 -21.18 7.03 -8.52
CA ARG A 52 -21.52 7.17 -7.11
C ARG A 52 -23.01 6.87 -6.96
N ASN A 53 -23.40 5.59 -7.03
CA ASN A 53 -24.74 5.18 -6.59
C ASN A 53 -24.83 5.27 -5.05
N GLY A 54 -24.80 6.50 -4.54
CA GLY A 54 -25.10 6.82 -3.14
C GLY A 54 -23.93 7.07 -2.20
N THR A 55 -22.65 6.93 -2.61
CA THR A 55 -21.45 7.69 -2.10
C THR A 55 -20.11 7.02 -2.40
N LEU A 56 -20.06 5.70 -2.55
CA LEU A 56 -18.81 4.93 -2.57
C LEU A 56 -18.54 4.28 -3.92
N VAL A 57 -17.27 4.25 -4.29
CA VAL A 57 -16.77 3.71 -5.55
C VAL A 57 -16.49 2.21 -5.41
N ASP A 58 -16.73 1.45 -6.49
CA ASP A 58 -16.29 0.06 -6.60
C ASP A 58 -14.75 -0.02 -6.41
N PRO A 59 -14.27 -0.71 -5.36
CA PRO A 59 -12.85 -0.78 -5.04
C PRO A 59 -12.00 -1.41 -6.15
N PHE A 60 -12.54 -2.33 -6.94
CA PHE A 60 -11.82 -2.96 -8.05
C PHE A 60 -11.63 -1.98 -9.21
N LYS A 61 -12.69 -1.25 -9.58
CA LYS A 61 -12.61 -0.22 -10.64
C LYS A 61 -11.67 0.93 -10.25
N ALA A 62 -11.72 1.37 -8.99
CA ALA A 62 -10.79 2.39 -8.51
C ALA A 62 -9.33 1.92 -8.61
N LEU A 63 -9.07 0.65 -8.27
CA LEU A 63 -7.71 0.09 -8.31
C LEU A 63 -7.22 -0.13 -9.74
N GLU A 64 -8.10 -0.44 -10.68
CA GLU A 64 -7.77 -0.54 -12.11
C GLU A 64 -7.15 0.76 -12.63
N TYR A 65 -7.70 1.93 -12.26
CA TYR A 65 -7.11 3.22 -12.63
C TYR A 65 -5.77 3.49 -11.94
N VAL A 66 -5.56 3.00 -10.72
CA VAL A 66 -4.24 3.05 -10.05
C VAL A 66 -3.23 2.19 -10.82
N GLU A 67 -3.64 1.02 -11.28
CA GLU A 67 -2.79 0.12 -12.05
C GLU A 67 -2.48 0.67 -13.45
N GLU A 68 -3.43 1.31 -14.12
CA GLU A 68 -3.18 2.02 -15.38
C GLU A 68 -2.08 3.08 -15.22
N ASN A 69 -2.17 3.90 -14.16
CA ASN A 69 -1.15 4.90 -13.88
C ASN A 69 0.23 4.25 -13.61
N ALA A 70 0.25 3.09 -12.94
CA ALA A 70 1.47 2.34 -12.72
C ALA A 70 2.22 1.95 -14.01
N ARG A 71 1.51 1.80 -15.14
CA ARG A 71 2.14 1.48 -16.44
C ARG A 71 3.01 2.62 -16.95
N GLY A 72 2.68 3.87 -16.62
CA GLY A 72 3.43 5.06 -17.00
C GLY A 72 4.68 5.31 -16.16
N ILE A 73 4.88 4.59 -15.05
CA ILE A 73 6.03 4.81 -14.16
C ILE A 73 7.30 4.20 -14.78
N PRO A 74 8.37 5.00 -15.01
CA PRO A 74 9.62 4.49 -15.54
C PRO A 74 10.35 3.59 -14.53
N GLN A 75 11.27 2.77 -15.03
CA GLN A 75 12.12 1.95 -14.17
C GLN A 75 13.22 2.80 -13.49
N PRO A 76 13.64 2.48 -12.24
CA PRO A 76 13.14 1.40 -11.40
C PRO A 76 11.77 1.74 -10.76
N ARG A 77 10.79 0.84 -10.90
CA ARG A 77 9.44 1.04 -10.35
C ARG A 77 9.40 0.76 -8.85
N PRO A 78 8.61 1.51 -8.06
CA PRO A 78 8.40 1.16 -6.66
C PRO A 78 7.69 -0.20 -6.52
N ASP A 79 7.92 -0.89 -5.41
CA ASP A 79 7.27 -2.16 -5.10
C ASP A 79 5.76 -2.01 -4.86
N VAL A 80 5.35 -0.83 -4.40
CA VAL A 80 3.96 -0.47 -4.08
C VAL A 80 3.66 0.92 -4.65
N LEU A 81 2.51 1.05 -5.33
CA LEU A 81 1.91 2.34 -5.68
C LEU A 81 0.64 2.52 -4.87
N CYS A 82 0.54 3.60 -4.09
CA CYS A 82 -0.58 3.81 -3.18
C CYS A 82 -1.33 5.10 -3.52
N LEU A 83 -2.60 4.99 -3.91
CA LEU A 83 -3.53 6.11 -3.96
C LEU A 83 -3.98 6.46 -2.55
N VAL A 84 -3.67 7.66 -2.08
CA VAL A 84 -4.06 8.11 -0.75
C VAL A 84 -5.22 9.08 -0.84
N THR A 85 -6.21 8.92 0.03
CA THR A 85 -7.45 9.71 0.07
C THR A 85 -7.71 10.27 1.45
N GLN A 86 -8.34 11.45 1.54
CA GLN A 86 -8.74 12.04 2.83
C GLN A 86 -9.98 11.34 3.41
N THR A 87 -10.90 10.92 2.55
CA THR A 87 -12.13 10.22 2.91
C THR A 87 -12.15 8.84 2.26
N PRO A 88 -12.86 7.85 2.82
CA PRO A 88 -12.99 6.54 2.20
C PRO A 88 -13.51 6.66 0.77
N LEU A 89 -12.71 6.21 -0.19
CA LEU A 89 -13.13 6.13 -1.59
C LEU A 89 -14.12 4.98 -1.82
N THR A 90 -14.01 3.92 -1.04
CA THR A 90 -14.72 2.65 -1.21
C THR A 90 -15.41 2.24 0.10
N VAL A 91 -16.18 1.15 0.08
CA VAL A 91 -16.76 0.52 1.28
C VAL A 91 -15.73 0.14 2.34
N TYR A 92 -14.47 -0.05 1.94
CA TYR A 92 -13.38 -0.35 2.86
C TYR A 92 -12.78 0.94 3.43
N LYS A 93 -13.21 1.28 4.65
CA LYS A 93 -12.85 2.54 5.34
C LYS A 93 -11.36 2.79 5.51
N GLY A 94 -10.56 1.72 5.63
CA GLY A 94 -9.11 1.82 5.82
C GLY A 94 -8.32 1.87 4.51
N GLY A 95 -8.94 1.54 3.39
CA GLY A 95 -8.26 1.31 2.11
C GLY A 95 -8.54 -0.07 1.53
N PHE A 96 -8.01 -0.33 0.34
CA PHE A 96 -8.21 -1.55 -0.42
C PHE A 96 -6.96 -1.91 -1.22
N GLY A 97 -6.74 -3.19 -1.47
CA GLY A 97 -5.63 -3.67 -2.30
C GLY A 97 -5.91 -5.09 -2.76
N ILE A 98 -5.36 -5.46 -3.91
CA ILE A 98 -5.48 -6.81 -4.47
C ILE A 98 -4.25 -7.65 -4.09
N TYR A 99 -4.46 -8.96 -3.98
CA TYR A 99 -3.45 -9.98 -3.74
C TYR A 99 -2.48 -10.10 -4.93
N HIS A 100 -1.52 -9.19 -5.01
CA HIS A 100 -0.40 -9.26 -5.96
C HIS A 100 0.89 -9.60 -5.23
N PRO A 101 1.75 -10.48 -5.76
CA PRO A 101 2.97 -10.87 -5.07
C PRO A 101 3.94 -9.69 -4.96
N LEU A 102 4.08 -9.15 -3.74
CA LEU A 102 5.04 -8.08 -3.42
C LEU A 102 6.45 -8.45 -3.90
N CYS A 103 7.23 -7.45 -4.31
CA CYS A 103 8.59 -7.57 -4.87
C CYS A 103 8.70 -8.27 -6.23
N LYS A 104 7.62 -8.84 -6.79
CA LYS A 104 7.63 -9.43 -8.14
C LYS A 104 7.03 -8.49 -9.18
N ILE A 105 5.95 -7.83 -8.80
CA ILE A 105 5.25 -6.83 -9.60
C ILE A 105 4.93 -5.63 -8.72
N LEU A 106 4.71 -4.47 -9.36
CA LEU A 106 4.22 -3.29 -8.65
C LEU A 106 2.81 -3.59 -8.14
N VAL A 107 2.60 -3.34 -6.85
CA VAL A 107 1.33 -3.59 -6.17
C VAL A 107 0.55 -2.27 -6.05
N PRO A 108 -0.61 -2.12 -6.72
CA PRO A 108 -1.48 -0.97 -6.52
C PRO A 108 -2.27 -1.13 -5.21
N LEU A 109 -2.38 -0.06 -4.43
CA LEU A 109 -3.15 0.03 -3.19
C LEU A 109 -3.96 1.34 -3.15
N ILE A 110 -5.05 1.34 -2.38
CA ILE A 110 -5.80 2.52 -1.95
C ILE A 110 -5.69 2.59 -0.43
N LEU A 111 -5.37 3.76 0.12
CA LEU A 111 -5.27 4.01 1.56
C LEU A 111 -6.09 5.25 1.91
N THR A 112 -6.86 5.17 3.00
CA THR A 112 -7.54 6.34 3.53
C THR A 112 -6.76 6.89 4.72
N TYR A 113 -6.38 8.16 4.63
CA TYR A 113 -5.60 8.85 5.65
C TYR A 113 -6.51 9.34 6.78
N ASN A 114 -6.25 8.84 8.00
CA ASN A 114 -6.88 9.34 9.20
C ASN A 114 -5.94 10.32 9.93
N SER A 115 -6.15 11.62 9.75
CA SER A 115 -5.33 12.68 10.35
C SER A 115 -5.40 12.71 11.88
N THR A 116 -6.52 12.27 12.45
CA THR A 116 -6.71 12.18 13.91
C THR A 116 -6.07 10.94 14.51
N ASN A 117 -5.88 9.88 13.71
CA ASN A 117 -5.27 8.62 14.13
C ASN A 117 -4.29 8.08 13.09
N VAL A 118 -3.10 8.66 13.10
CA VAL A 118 -1.97 8.26 12.25
C VAL A 118 -1.54 6.80 12.49
N GLN A 119 -1.72 6.28 13.71
CA GLN A 119 -1.35 4.90 14.05
C GLN A 119 -2.27 3.92 13.32
N GLU A 120 -3.57 4.20 13.28
CA GLU A 120 -4.53 3.39 12.54
C GLU A 120 -4.26 3.42 11.04
N THR A 121 -3.88 4.58 10.50
CA THR A 121 -3.43 4.68 9.10
C THR A 121 -2.22 3.76 8.84
N GLY A 122 -1.24 3.75 9.74
CA GLY A 122 -0.08 2.86 9.65
C GLY A 122 -0.46 1.38 9.75
N LYS A 123 -1.37 1.02 10.65
CA LYS A 123 -1.89 -0.35 10.77
C LYS A 123 -2.60 -0.78 9.49
N ASN A 124 -3.45 0.06 8.91
CA ASN A 124 -4.15 -0.21 7.66
C ASN A 124 -3.17 -0.42 6.51
N LEU A 125 -2.14 0.44 6.38
CA LEU A 125 -1.09 0.24 5.38
C LEU A 125 -0.37 -1.10 5.57
N GLY A 126 -0.01 -1.43 6.82
CA GLY A 126 0.60 -2.73 7.15
C GLY A 126 -0.31 -3.91 6.77
N PHE A 127 -1.60 -3.82 7.06
CA PHE A 127 -2.60 -4.84 6.71
C PHE A 127 -2.70 -5.05 5.20
N LEU A 128 -2.78 -3.96 4.43
CA LEU A 128 -2.83 -4.01 2.97
C LEU A 128 -1.56 -4.67 2.39
N ILE A 129 -0.37 -4.28 2.88
CA ILE A 129 0.89 -4.90 2.46
C ILE A 129 0.95 -6.38 2.87
N ARG A 130 0.50 -6.76 4.07
CA ARG A 130 0.52 -8.16 4.50
C ARG A 130 -0.29 -9.06 3.57
N ASN A 131 -1.43 -8.58 3.07
CA ASN A 131 -2.26 -9.36 2.17
C ASN A 131 -1.59 -9.60 0.81
N THR A 132 -0.68 -8.73 0.38
CA THR A 132 0.04 -8.88 -0.90
C THR A 132 1.15 -9.93 -0.82
N LEU A 133 1.49 -10.39 0.38
CA LEU A 133 2.52 -11.41 0.59
C LEU A 133 2.08 -12.82 0.21
N ILE A 134 0.77 -13.07 0.08
CA ILE A 134 0.18 -14.39 -0.22
C ILE A 134 0.77 -15.45 0.72
N ILE A 135 0.64 -15.20 2.03
CA ILE A 135 0.97 -16.16 3.08
C ILE A 135 -0.32 -16.91 3.40
N ASP A 136 -0.49 -18.05 2.76
CA ASP A 136 -1.63 -18.95 2.85
C ASP A 136 -1.56 -19.84 4.11
N ASN A 137 -0.36 -20.33 4.45
CA ASN A 137 -0.12 -21.11 5.66
C ASN A 137 0.80 -20.37 6.63
N TYR A 138 0.21 -19.84 7.71
CA TYR A 138 0.91 -19.09 8.74
C TYR A 138 1.94 -19.93 9.50
N LYS A 139 1.65 -21.21 9.74
CA LYS A 139 2.56 -22.14 10.42
C LYS A 139 3.80 -22.38 9.56
N THR A 140 3.60 -22.73 8.29
CA THR A 140 4.69 -22.91 7.33
C THR A 140 5.53 -21.65 7.20
N TRP A 141 4.91 -20.48 7.16
CA TRP A 141 5.63 -19.21 7.12
C TRP A 141 6.44 -18.96 8.41
N TYR A 142 5.86 -19.20 9.57
CA TYR A 142 6.55 -19.02 10.85
C TYR A 142 7.81 -19.90 10.93
N GLU A 143 7.67 -21.18 10.58
CA GLU A 143 8.73 -22.21 10.61
C GLU A 143 9.76 -22.04 9.49
N LEU A 144 9.47 -21.22 8.47
CA LEU A 144 10.39 -20.97 7.36
C LEU A 144 11.69 -20.30 7.88
N PRO A 145 12.88 -20.83 7.53
CA PRO A 145 14.16 -20.21 7.89
C PRO A 145 14.25 -18.76 7.46
N GLU A 146 15.00 -17.95 8.22
CA GLU A 146 15.11 -16.51 7.96
C GLU A 146 15.70 -16.22 6.58
N GLU A 147 16.64 -17.03 6.11
CA GLU A 147 17.26 -16.94 4.78
C GLU A 147 16.21 -17.12 3.68
N LYS A 148 15.29 -18.07 3.85
CA LYS A 148 14.19 -18.32 2.92
C LYS A 148 13.13 -17.22 2.95
N LYS A 149 12.92 -16.58 4.12
CA LYS A 149 12.11 -15.36 4.20
C LYS A 149 12.79 -14.20 3.46
N LYS A 150 14.11 -14.01 3.64
CA LYS A 150 14.91 -12.98 2.93
C LYS A 150 14.84 -13.14 1.42
N GLU A 151 15.01 -14.36 0.89
CA GLU A 151 14.90 -14.66 -0.54
C GLU A 151 13.56 -14.17 -1.13
N ARG A 152 12.45 -14.26 -0.37
CA ARG A 152 11.13 -13.79 -0.85
C ARG A 152 11.06 -12.28 -1.05
N PHE A 153 11.92 -11.53 -0.39
CA PHE A 153 11.98 -10.07 -0.45
C PHE A 153 13.21 -9.52 -1.19
N GLU A 154 14.08 -10.39 -1.74
CA GLU A 154 15.35 -10.00 -2.37
C GLU A 154 15.17 -8.99 -3.51
N LYS A 155 14.01 -9.06 -4.19
CA LYS A 155 13.69 -8.20 -5.34
C LYS A 155 13.13 -6.84 -4.93
N CYS A 156 12.68 -6.69 -3.68
CA CYS A 156 12.16 -5.43 -3.20
C CYS A 156 13.26 -4.38 -3.09
N ILE A 157 13.03 -3.19 -3.65
CA ILE A 157 14.03 -2.12 -3.73
C ILE A 157 14.46 -1.68 -2.33
N ALA A 158 13.50 -1.48 -1.44
CA ALA A 158 13.78 -0.99 -0.09
C ALA A 158 14.53 -2.01 0.79
N GLN A 159 14.40 -3.31 0.51
CA GLN A 159 15.07 -4.37 1.29
C GLN A 159 16.53 -4.58 0.85
N LYS A 160 16.89 -4.25 -0.39
CA LYS A 160 18.29 -4.30 -0.86
C LYS A 160 19.23 -3.29 -0.19
N LEU A 161 18.66 -2.34 0.56
CA LEU A 161 19.37 -1.22 1.18
C LEU A 161 19.57 -1.43 2.71
N ILE A 162 19.44 -2.66 3.17
CA ILE A 162 19.60 -3.12 4.57
C ILE A 162 20.73 -4.15 4.56
#